data_AF-A0A1N7E4M8-F1
#
_entry.id   AF-A0A1N7E4M8-F1
#
_cell.length_a   1.000
_cell.length_b   1.000
_cell.length_c   1.000
_cell.angle_alpha   90.00
_cell.angle_beta   90.00
_cell.angle_gamma   90.00
#
_symmetry.space_group_name_H-M   'P 1'
#
loop_
_entity.id
_entity.type
_entity.pdbx_description
1 polymer ?
#
loop_
_entity_poly.entity_id
_entity_poly.type
_entity_poly.pdbx_seq_one_letter_code
_entity_poly.pdbx_strand_id
1 'polypeptide(L)'
;MKSPQCYAIRPNERASEAVVRAVSSANATELQFDDPLYDHIDPDALDDLFRSHPGRQHNETAVHFDYRGYTVVVTADAVELR
;
A
#
# COMPACT_ATOMS: atom_id res chain seq x y z
N MET A 1 -12.77 11.86 10.45
CA MET A 1 -12.51 10.86 9.39
C MET A 1 -11.85 11.58 8.24
N LYS A 2 -10.70 11.08 7.76
CA LYS A 2 -10.03 11.64 6.58
C LYS A 2 -10.83 11.22 5.34
N SER A 3 -10.79 12.02 4.27
CA SER A 3 -11.47 11.65 3.03
C SER A 3 -10.79 10.43 2.39
N PRO A 4 -11.56 9.48 1.83
CA PRO A 4 -10.98 8.33 1.16
C PRO A 4 -10.17 8.77 -0.06
N GLN A 5 -8.97 8.20 -0.19
CA GLN A 5 -8.02 8.53 -1.27
C GLN A 5 -7.58 7.26 -1.97
N CYS A 6 -7.59 7.26 -3.30
CA CYS A 6 -7.21 6.11 -4.12
C CYS A 6 -5.98 6.47 -4.96
N TYR A 7 -4.97 5.61 -4.90
CA TYR A 7 -3.70 5.77 -5.60
C TYR A 7 -3.43 4.51 -6.43
N ALA A 8 -3.33 4.66 -7.75
CA ALA A 8 -2.91 3.56 -8.60
C ALA A 8 -1.46 3.14 -8.28
N ILE A 9 -1.19 1.83 -8.30
CA ILE A 9 0.16 1.26 -8.31
C ILE A 9 0.73 1.48 -9.71
N ARG A 10 1.92 2.09 -9.79
CA ARG A 10 2.55 2.42 -11.07
C ARG A 10 3.17 1.18 -11.72
N PRO A 11 3.39 1.19 -13.05
CA PRO A 11 4.14 0.12 -13.70
C PRO A 11 5.53 -0.03 -13.06
N ASN A 12 5.89 -1.27 -12.69
CA ASN A 12 7.13 -1.64 -11.98
C ASN A 12 7.28 -1.08 -10.55
N GLU A 13 6.26 -0.45 -9.98
CA GLU A 13 6.25 -0.06 -8.57
C GLU A 13 5.83 -1.25 -7.71
N ARG A 14 6.51 -1.40 -6.57
CA ARG A 14 6.15 -2.44 -5.60
C ARG A 14 4.94 -2.02 -4.77
N ALA A 15 4.20 -2.98 -4.24
CA ALA A 15 3.03 -2.69 -3.42
C ALA A 15 3.40 -1.91 -2.15
N SER A 16 4.52 -2.28 -1.52
CA SER A 16 5.10 -1.59 -0.37
C SER A 16 5.48 -0.13 -0.69
N GLU A 17 6.13 0.11 -1.82
CA GLU A 17 6.49 1.45 -2.32
C GLU A 17 5.24 2.31 -2.58
N ALA A 18 4.20 1.72 -3.17
CA ALA A 18 2.95 2.41 -3.44
C ALA A 18 2.23 2.83 -2.14
N VAL A 19 2.26 2.00 -1.09
CA VAL A 19 1.71 2.34 0.24
C VAL A 19 2.45 3.52 0.83
N VAL A 20 3.78 3.45 0.87
CA VAL A 20 4.67 4.51 1.37
C VAL A 20 4.37 5.82 0.63
N ARG A 21 4.29 5.79 -0.70
CA ARG A 21 3.95 6.97 -1.51
C ARG A 21 2.55 7.50 -1.22
N ALA A 22 1.53 6.64 -1.14
CA ALA A 22 0.15 7.04 -0.89
C ALA A 22 0.05 7.78 0.46
N VAL A 23 0.60 7.20 1.51
CA VAL A 23 0.54 7.78 2.87
C VAL A 23 1.37 9.06 2.98
N SER A 24 2.54 9.13 2.35
CA SER A 24 3.33 10.38 2.28
C SER A 24 2.54 11.51 1.61
N SER A 25 1.93 11.19 0.47
CA SER A 25 1.15 12.16 -0.31
C SER A 25 -0.06 12.67 0.48
N ALA A 26 -0.76 11.76 1.18
CA ALA A 26 -1.96 12.08 1.94
C ALA A 26 -1.68 12.90 3.22
N ASN A 27 -0.48 12.76 3.81
CA ASN A 27 -0.07 13.53 4.98
C ASN A 27 0.73 14.79 4.62
N ALA A 28 0.99 15.07 3.34
CA ALA A 28 1.87 16.15 2.89
C ALA A 28 3.22 16.21 3.63
N THR A 29 3.73 15.04 4.05
CA THR A 29 4.94 14.92 4.89
C THR A 29 5.87 13.89 4.26
N GLU A 30 7.17 14.16 4.28
CA GLU A 30 8.18 13.12 4.03
C GLU A 30 8.09 12.10 5.17
N LEU A 31 8.06 10.80 4.86
CA LEU A 31 7.97 9.77 5.89
C LEU A 31 9.18 9.85 6.84
N GLN A 32 8.97 10.47 7.99
CA GLN A 32 9.93 10.49 9.08
C GLN A 32 10.15 9.07 9.59
N PHE A 33 11.38 8.77 10.01
CA PHE A 33 11.83 7.46 10.45
C PHE A 33 11.08 6.88 11.66
N ASP A 34 10.23 7.67 12.33
CA ASP A 34 9.61 7.32 13.62
C ASP A 34 8.45 6.30 13.53
N ASP A 35 7.94 5.99 12.33
CA ASP A 35 6.87 5.01 12.14
C ASP A 35 6.98 4.34 10.76
N PRO A 36 7.89 3.37 10.60
CA PRO A 36 8.17 2.71 9.33
C PRO A 36 7.10 1.65 8.99
N LEU A 37 6.92 1.39 7.70
CA LEU A 37 5.92 0.41 7.23
C LEU A 37 6.15 -1.00 7.81
N TYR A 38 7.41 -1.41 8.00
CA TYR A 38 7.77 -2.76 8.46
C TYR A 38 7.29 -3.09 9.88
N ASP A 39 6.93 -2.07 10.69
CA ASP A 39 6.37 -2.28 12.03
C ASP A 39 4.89 -2.72 11.98
N HIS A 40 4.21 -2.47 10.86
CA HIS A 40 2.78 -2.78 10.68
C HIS A 40 2.55 -3.95 9.72
N ILE A 41 3.42 -4.10 8.72
CA ILE A 41 3.35 -5.17 7.73
C ILE A 41 4.72 -5.48 7.15
N ASP A 42 5.01 -6.75 6.89
CA ASP A 42 6.21 -7.16 6.17
C ASP A 42 6.16 -6.65 4.70
N PRO A 43 7.03 -5.71 4.30
CA PRO A 43 7.01 -5.12 2.97
C PRO A 43 7.36 -6.14 1.87
N ASP A 44 8.28 -7.06 2.15
CA ASP A 44 8.73 -8.05 1.17
C ASP A 44 7.63 -9.09 0.94
N ALA A 45 6.95 -9.53 2.01
CA ALA A 45 5.81 -10.43 1.90
C ALA A 45 4.63 -9.78 1.17
N LEU A 46 4.38 -8.48 1.42
CA LEU A 46 3.37 -7.71 0.70
C LEU A 46 3.69 -7.64 -0.80
N ASP A 47 4.95 -7.37 -1.14
CA ASP A 47 5.40 -7.30 -2.52
C ASP A 47 5.29 -8.64 -3.23
N ASP A 48 5.68 -9.74 -2.57
CA ASP A 48 5.57 -11.08 -3.14
C ASP A 48 4.11 -11.52 -3.34
N LEU A 49 3.20 -11.06 -2.47
CA LEU A 49 1.77 -11.34 -2.59
C LEU A 49 1.16 -10.70 -3.84
N PHE A 50 1.64 -9.52 -4.24
CA PHE A 50 1.18 -8.78 -5.43
C PHE A 50 2.11 -8.87 -6.63
N ARG A 51 3.24 -9.57 -6.53
CA ARG A 51 4.13 -9.84 -7.66
C ARG A 51 3.36 -10.59 -8.75
N SER A 52 3.40 -10.07 -9.98
CA SER A 52 2.73 -10.69 -11.11
C SER A 52 3.28 -12.10 -11.36
N HIS A 53 2.43 -13.11 -11.16
CA HIS A 53 2.73 -14.50 -11.49
C HIS A 53 1.97 -14.88 -12.77
N PRO A 54 2.65 -15.38 -13.82
CA PRO A 54 1.96 -15.86 -15.02
C PRO A 54 0.99 -16.98 -14.64
N GLY A 55 -0.32 -16.72 -14.75
CA GLY A 55 -1.40 -17.67 -14.42
C GLY A 55 -2.25 -17.31 -13.20
N ARG A 56 -1.89 -16.29 -12.40
CA ARG A 56 -2.74 -15.83 -11.29
C ARG A 56 -3.73 -14.79 -11.80
N GLN A 57 -5.03 -15.07 -11.73
CA GLN A 57 -6.04 -14.01 -11.85
C GLN A 57 -5.91 -13.13 -10.59
N HIS A 58 -5.48 -11.89 -10.77
CA HIS A 58 -5.18 -10.91 -9.72
C HIS A 58 -6.43 -10.38 -8.99
N ASN A 59 -7.61 -10.91 -9.30
CA ASN A 59 -8.82 -10.09 -9.31
C ASN A 59 -9.50 -9.94 -7.94
N GLU A 60 -9.09 -10.70 -6.90
CA GLU A 60 -9.82 -10.74 -5.63
C GLU A 60 -8.95 -10.64 -4.37
N THR A 61 -7.63 -10.49 -4.49
CA THR A 61 -6.77 -10.40 -3.31
C THR A 61 -6.64 -8.96 -2.84
N ALA A 62 -7.05 -8.70 -1.59
CA ALA A 62 -6.86 -7.42 -0.92
C ALA A 62 -6.20 -7.63 0.46
N VAL A 63 -5.26 -6.76 0.81
CA VAL A 63 -4.58 -6.75 2.12
C VAL A 63 -4.98 -5.49 2.86
N HIS A 64 -5.47 -5.65 4.09
CA HIS A 64 -5.97 -4.56 4.92
C HIS A 64 -5.15 -4.48 6.21
N PHE A 65 -4.67 -3.28 6.54
CA PHE A 65 -3.98 -3.02 7.80
C PHE A 65 -4.08 -1.54 8.16
N ASP A 66 -3.92 -1.22 9.44
CA ASP A 66 -3.88 0.17 9.89
C ASP A 66 -2.45 0.70 9.82
N TYR A 67 -2.28 1.92 9.32
CA TYR A 67 -0.99 2.56 9.23
C TYR A 67 -1.14 4.08 9.23
N ARG A 68 -0.43 4.76 10.14
CA ARG A 68 -0.45 6.23 10.30
C ARG A 68 -1.85 6.87 10.33
N GLY A 69 -2.79 6.19 11.00
CA GLY A 69 -4.16 6.66 11.20
C GLY A 69 -5.08 6.52 9.97
N TYR A 70 -4.68 5.72 8.99
CA TYR A 70 -5.53 5.26 7.89
C TYR A 70 -5.74 3.76 8.00
N THR A 71 -6.90 3.29 7.54
CA THR A 71 -7.04 1.90 7.13
C THR A 71 -6.57 1.79 5.68
N VAL A 72 -5.41 1.16 5.49
CA VAL A 72 -4.79 0.96 4.18
C VAL A 72 -5.36 -0.31 3.57
N VAL A 73 -5.84 -0.20 2.33
CA VAL A 73 -6.31 -1.33 1.52
C VAL A 73 -5.45 -1.42 0.28
N VAL A 74 -4.71 -2.51 0.13
CA VAL A 74 -3.84 -2.77 -1.02
C VAL A 74 -4.50 -3.83 -1.90
N THR A 75 -4.64 -3.54 -3.18
CA THR A 75 -5.06 -4.50 -4.23
C THR A 75 -3.94 -4.65 -5.26
N ALA A 76 -4.19 -5.46 -6.29
CA ALA A 76 -3.26 -5.61 -7.41
C ALA A 76 -3.00 -4.29 -8.16
N ASP A 77 -3.96 -3.37 -8.16
CA ASP A 77 -3.94 -2.18 -9.03
C ASP A 77 -3.82 -0.87 -8.24
N ALA A 78 -4.20 -0.87 -6.96
CA ALA A 78 -4.33 0.36 -6.21
C ALA A 78 -4.09 0.21 -4.70
N VAL A 79 -3.75 1.34 -4.09
CA VAL A 79 -3.78 1.56 -2.64
C VAL A 79 -4.90 2.54 -2.33
N GLU A 80 -5.84 2.11 -1.49
CA GLU A 80 -6.87 2.98 -0.93
C GLU A 80 -6.54 3.32 0.53
N LEU A 81 -6.66 4.59 0.88
CA LEU A 81 -6.58 5.09 2.24
C LEU A 81 -7.97 5.47 2.70
N ARG A 82 -8.46 4.86 3.78
CA ARG A 82 -9.79 5.11 4.35
C ARG A 82 -9.68 5.74 5.74
#